data_AF-A0A381W491-F1
#
_entry.id   AF-A0A381W491-F1
#
_cell.length_a   1.000
_cell.length_b   1.000
_cell.length_c   1.000
_cell.angle_alpha   90.00
_cell.angle_beta   90.00
_cell.angle_gamma   90.00
#
_symmetry.space_group_name_H-M   'P 1'
#
loop_
_entity.id
_entity.type
_entity.pdbx_description
1 polymer ?
#
loop_
_entity_poly.entity_id
_entity_poly.type
_entity_poly.pdbx_seq_one_letter_code
_entity_poly.pdbx_strand_id
1 'polypeptide(L)'
;PKAHLGLSFRTDEKVSRGAFPVKIYEYIAFGIPIIVTPISEAGKFVEKNIIGYQYSHEQIDDILSTIIDLKENINNLQRLSENTHAIKYKFSREKIAEDFVKILEQRLKL
;
A
#
# COMPACT_ATOMS: atom_id res chain seq x y z
N PRO A 1 -5.58 13.61 -8.55
CA PRO A 1 -6.48 12.47 -8.22
C PRO A 1 -7.80 12.99 -7.63
N LYS A 2 -8.95 12.39 -7.93
CA LYS A 2 -10.22 12.78 -7.26
C LYS A 2 -10.38 12.16 -5.87
N ALA A 3 -9.63 11.11 -5.56
CA ALA A 3 -9.60 10.45 -4.26
C ALA A 3 -8.30 10.76 -3.52
N HIS A 4 -8.37 10.85 -2.19
CA HIS A 4 -7.23 11.17 -1.31
C HIS A 4 -6.78 9.99 -0.44
N LEU A 5 -7.59 8.95 -0.32
CA LEU A 5 -7.32 7.77 0.50
C LEU A 5 -7.87 6.52 -0.20
N GLY A 6 -7.07 5.47 -0.27
CA GLY A 6 -7.42 4.16 -0.81
C GLY A 6 -7.83 3.21 0.31
N LEU A 7 -8.93 2.47 0.12
CA LEU A 7 -9.40 1.47 1.07
C LEU A 7 -9.28 0.10 0.44
N SER A 8 -8.41 -0.76 0.99
CA SER A 8 -8.22 -2.13 0.55
C SER A 8 -8.73 -3.09 1.63
N PHE A 9 -10.04 -3.14 1.80
CA PHE A 9 -10.69 -4.01 2.78
C PHE A 9 -11.01 -5.39 2.18
N ARG A 10 -10.65 -6.44 2.91
CA ARG A 10 -10.78 -7.86 2.52
C ARG A 10 -11.20 -8.67 3.73
N THR A 11 -11.94 -9.78 3.62
CA THR A 11 -12.26 -10.66 4.77
C THR A 11 -11.01 -11.24 5.47
N ASP A 12 -11.08 -11.55 6.77
CA ASP A 12 -9.97 -12.15 7.53
C ASP A 12 -9.81 -13.66 7.32
N GLU A 13 -9.48 -14.03 6.08
CA GLU A 13 -9.19 -15.39 5.69
C GLU A 13 -7.68 -15.59 5.52
N LYS A 14 -7.23 -16.85 5.61
CA LYS A 14 -5.80 -17.21 5.44
C LYS A 14 -5.22 -16.64 4.14
N VAL A 15 -6.00 -16.66 3.05
CA VAL A 15 -5.59 -16.09 1.76
C VAL A 15 -5.43 -14.57 1.84
N SER A 16 -6.29 -13.86 2.56
CA SER A 16 -6.19 -12.41 2.72
C SER A 16 -5.02 -11.97 3.57
N ARG A 17 -4.65 -12.73 4.60
CA ARG A 17 -3.48 -12.42 5.43
C ARG A 17 -2.15 -12.51 4.65
N GLY A 18 -2.05 -13.43 3.69
CA GLY A 18 -0.87 -13.61 2.84
C GLY A 18 -0.95 -12.98 1.45
N ALA A 19 -2.08 -12.34 1.09
CA ALA A 19 -2.21 -11.73 -0.22
C ALA A 19 -1.62 -10.33 -0.26
N PHE A 20 -1.14 -9.95 -1.43
CA PHE A 20 -0.84 -8.57 -1.78
C PHE A 20 -1.84 -8.07 -2.84
N PRO A 21 -2.94 -7.40 -2.46
CA PRO A 21 -3.99 -6.98 -3.39
C PRO A 21 -3.46 -6.05 -4.49
N VAL A 22 -3.90 -6.24 -5.73
CA VAL A 22 -3.54 -5.38 -6.87
C VAL A 22 -3.89 -3.91 -6.62
N LYS A 23 -4.97 -3.64 -5.88
CA LYS A 23 -5.39 -2.29 -5.49
C LYS A 23 -4.31 -1.49 -4.77
N ILE A 24 -3.46 -2.15 -3.98
CA ILE A 24 -2.36 -1.47 -3.29
C ILE A 24 -1.36 -0.90 -4.29
N TYR A 25 -1.00 -1.64 -5.33
CA TYR A 25 -0.12 -1.15 -6.39
C TYR A 25 -0.75 -0.02 -7.20
N GLU A 26 -2.06 -0.09 -7.46
CA GLU A 26 -2.79 1.00 -8.13
C GLU A 26 -2.75 2.28 -7.29
N TYR A 27 -3.03 2.20 -5.98
CA TYR A 27 -2.94 3.36 -5.10
C TYR A 27 -1.52 3.93 -5.04
N ILE A 28 -0.50 3.06 -4.97
CA ILE A 28 0.91 3.47 -5.03
C ILE A 28 1.22 4.24 -6.32
N ALA A 29 0.78 3.73 -7.48
CA ALA A 29 1.00 4.37 -8.77
C ALA A 29 0.44 5.81 -8.83
N PHE A 30 -0.65 6.07 -8.11
CA PHE A 30 -1.27 7.40 -8.02
C PHE A 30 -0.82 8.24 -6.82
N GLY A 31 0.09 7.73 -5.97
CA GLY A 31 0.52 8.43 -4.75
C GLY A 31 -0.58 8.52 -3.69
N ILE A 32 -1.51 7.58 -3.66
CA ILE A 32 -2.67 7.61 -2.75
C ILE A 32 -2.35 6.77 -1.50
N PRO A 33 -2.39 7.36 -0.28
CA PRO A 33 -2.27 6.64 0.98
C PRO A 33 -3.32 5.55 1.16
N ILE A 34 -3.07 4.55 2.00
CA ILE A 34 -3.85 3.31 2.01
C ILE A 34 -4.28 2.91 3.43
N ILE A 35 -5.54 2.49 3.62
CA ILE A 35 -5.95 1.69 4.78
C ILE A 35 -6.23 0.26 4.31
N VAL A 36 -5.65 -0.72 5.01
CA VAL A 36 -5.75 -2.15 4.67
C VAL A 36 -6.40 -2.94 5.80
N THR A 37 -7.27 -3.90 5.45
CA THR A 37 -7.72 -4.98 6.36
C THR A 37 -7.70 -6.32 5.61
N PRO A 38 -7.48 -7.46 6.29
CA PRO A 38 -7.06 -7.60 7.68
C PRO A 38 -5.58 -7.20 7.88
N ILE A 39 -5.10 -7.36 9.11
CA ILE A 39 -3.66 -7.45 9.40
C ILE A 39 -3.03 -8.52 8.50
N SER A 40 -2.12 -8.09 7.63
CA SER A 40 -1.65 -8.89 6.49
C SER A 40 -0.22 -8.53 6.09
N GLU A 41 0.39 -9.32 5.20
CA GLU A 41 1.68 -8.98 4.60
C GLU A 41 1.64 -7.64 3.85
N ALA A 42 0.54 -7.40 3.13
CA ALA A 42 0.24 -6.11 2.52
C ALA A 42 0.16 -4.96 3.55
N GLY A 43 -0.54 -5.16 4.66
CA GLY A 43 -0.64 -4.16 5.73
C GLY A 43 0.72 -3.84 6.36
N LYS A 44 1.53 -4.87 6.65
CA LYS A 44 2.91 -4.70 7.15
C LYS A 44 3.76 -3.88 6.17
N PHE A 45 3.62 -4.13 4.86
CA PHE A 45 4.29 -3.35 3.84
C PHE A 45 3.85 -1.87 3.86
N VAL A 46 2.55 -1.62 3.98
CA VAL A 46 1.97 -0.27 4.04
C VAL A 46 2.53 0.52 5.23
N GLU A 47 2.52 -0.05 6.43
CA GLU A 47 3.05 0.62 7.62
C GLU A 47 4.57 0.82 7.55
N LYS A 48 5.31 -0.20 7.11
CA LYS A 48 6.78 -0.15 7.00
C LYS A 48 7.26 0.98 6.09
N ASN A 49 6.53 1.24 5.00
CA ASN A 49 6.87 2.33 4.07
C ASN A 49 6.23 3.66 4.47
N ILE A 50 5.46 3.72 5.56
CA ILE A 50 4.79 4.93 6.05
C ILE A 50 3.89 5.52 4.95
N ILE A 51 3.12 4.66 4.28
CA ILE A 51 2.19 5.01 3.19
C ILE A 51 0.73 4.81 3.59
N GLY A 52 0.46 4.55 4.87
CA GLY A 52 -0.87 4.28 5.37
C GLY A 52 -0.88 3.47 6.65
N TYR A 53 -2.01 2.80 6.90
CA TYR A 53 -2.29 2.06 8.13
C TYR A 53 -2.91 0.69 7.83
N GLN A 54 -2.81 -0.24 8.77
CA GLN A 54 -3.57 -1.48 8.74
C GLN A 54 -4.39 -1.65 10.02
N TYR A 55 -5.51 -2.37 9.90
CA TYR A 55 -6.40 -2.68 11.01
C TYR A 55 -6.93 -4.12 10.87
N SER A 56 -7.39 -4.69 11.98
CA SER A 56 -8.30 -5.83 11.94
C SER A 56 -9.72 -5.36 11.60
N HIS A 57 -10.63 -6.29 11.31
CA HIS A 57 -12.02 -5.98 10.96
C HIS A 57 -12.84 -5.43 12.12
N GLU A 58 -12.45 -5.79 13.32
CA GLU A 58 -13.12 -5.44 14.57
C GLU A 58 -12.83 -3.99 14.98
N GLN A 59 -11.76 -3.39 14.44
CA GLN A 59 -11.29 -2.04 14.76
C GLN A 59 -12.01 -0.96 13.94
N ILE A 60 -13.34 -1.04 13.83
CA ILE A 60 -14.14 -0.11 13.02
C ILE A 60 -13.98 1.33 13.53
N ASP A 61 -14.00 1.54 14.84
CA ASP A 61 -13.86 2.87 15.44
C ASP A 61 -12.48 3.47 15.16
N ASP A 62 -11.41 2.67 15.20
CA ASP A 62 -10.05 3.12 14.87
C ASP A 62 -9.92 3.51 13.39
N ILE A 63 -10.51 2.71 12.49
CA ILE A 63 -10.57 3.00 11.05
C ILE A 63 -11.29 4.33 10.83
N LEU A 64 -12.44 4.54 11.47
CA LEU A 64 -13.23 5.76 11.34
C LEU A 64 -12.47 6.97 11.88
N SER A 65 -11.89 6.85 13.08
CA SER A 65 -11.06 7.90 13.69
C SER A 65 -9.92 8.29 12.74
N THR A 66 -9.21 7.31 12.19
CA THR A 66 -8.10 7.55 11.25
C THR A 66 -8.55 8.31 10.01
N ILE A 67 -9.71 7.95 9.44
CA ILE A 67 -10.24 8.64 8.25
C ILE A 67 -10.58 10.09 8.58
N ILE A 68 -11.20 10.34 9.74
CA ILE A 68 -11.52 11.70 10.21
C ILE A 68 -10.23 12.48 10.44
N ASP A 69 -9.27 11.91 11.16
CA ASP A 69 -7.98 12.53 11.46
C ASP A 69 -7.22 12.90 10.19
N LEU A 70 -7.20 12.02 9.17
CA LEU A 70 -6.56 12.30 7.89
C LEU A 70 -7.28 13.39 7.09
N LYS A 71 -8.60 13.49 7.22
CA LYS A 71 -9.39 14.56 6.60
C LYS A 71 -9.10 15.91 7.26
N GLU A 72 -8.97 15.94 8.58
CA GLU A 72 -8.77 17.18 9.36
C GLU A 72 -7.29 17.60 9.39
N ASN A 73 -6.36 16.64 9.38
CA ASN A 73 -4.92 16.87 9.39
C ASN A 73 -4.31 16.68 8.00
N ILE A 74 -4.49 17.71 7.16
CA ILE A 74 -4.01 17.72 5.77
C ILE A 74 -2.49 17.48 5.65
N ASN A 75 -1.70 17.93 6.63
CA ASN A 75 -0.25 17.75 6.64
C ASN A 75 0.12 16.27 6.76
N ASN A 76 -0.55 15.52 7.63
CA ASN A 76 -0.30 14.10 7.76
C ASN A 76 -0.72 13.33 6.50
N LEU A 77 -1.87 13.68 5.92
CA LEU A 77 -2.33 13.09 4.66
C LEU A 77 -1.37 13.35 3.51
N GLN A 78 -0.90 14.60 3.38
CA GLN A 78 0.09 14.98 2.37
C GLN A 78 1.41 14.23 2.56
N ARG A 79 1.90 14.12 3.80
CA ARG A 79 3.12 13.35 4.11
C ARG A 79 3.01 11.89 3.66
N LEU A 80 1.88 11.23 3.95
CA LEU A 80 1.65 9.86 3.49
C LEU A 80 1.60 9.78 1.95
N SER A 81 0.97 10.76 1.31
CA SER A 81 0.87 10.84 -0.16
C SER A 81 2.24 10.99 -0.81
N GLU A 82 3.09 11.86 -0.27
CA GLU A 82 4.47 12.07 -0.70
C GLU A 82 5.31 10.80 -0.54
N ASN A 83 5.21 10.12 0.60
CA ASN A 83 5.87 8.82 0.82
C ASN A 83 5.41 7.77 -0.20
N THR A 84 4.11 7.74 -0.48
CA THR A 84 3.53 6.82 -1.46
C THR A 84 4.07 7.11 -2.87
N HIS A 85 4.15 8.40 -3.23
CA HIS A 85 4.71 8.82 -4.50
C HIS A 85 6.20 8.46 -4.64
N ALA A 86 6.96 8.58 -3.55
CA ALA A 86 8.39 8.32 -3.53
C ALA A 86 8.73 6.85 -3.85
N ILE A 87 7.83 5.91 -3.54
CA ILE A 87 8.06 4.47 -3.80
C ILE A 87 7.50 3.98 -5.13
N LYS A 88 6.69 4.78 -5.84
CA LYS A 88 5.91 4.32 -7.02
C LYS A 88 6.77 3.71 -8.12
N TYR A 89 7.96 4.27 -8.38
CA TYR A 89 8.84 3.80 -9.45
C TYR A 89 9.36 2.39 -9.19
N LYS A 90 9.53 1.99 -7.91
CA LYS A 90 9.94 0.63 -7.55
C LYS A 90 8.95 -0.44 -8.01
N PHE A 91 7.70 -0.06 -8.24
CA PHE A 91 6.62 -0.95 -8.61
C PHE A 91 6.09 -0.67 -10.03
N SER A 92 6.83 0.12 -10.83
CA SER A 92 6.49 0.25 -12.25
C SER A 92 6.76 -1.06 -12.98
N ARG A 93 6.02 -1.30 -14.07
CA ARG A 93 6.18 -2.52 -14.87
C ARG A 93 7.59 -2.59 -15.46
N GLU A 94 8.11 -1.45 -15.89
CA GLU A 94 9.44 -1.29 -16.46
C GLU A 94 10.50 -1.69 -15.43
N LYS A 95 10.41 -1.15 -14.20
CA LYS A 95 11.37 -1.44 -13.14
C LYS A 95 11.35 -2.91 -12.71
N ILE A 96 10.15 -3.48 -12.55
CA ILE A 96 10.00 -4.90 -12.20
C ILE A 96 10.56 -5.79 -13.31
N ALA A 97 10.29 -5.47 -14.58
CA ALA A 97 10.81 -6.24 -15.72
C ALA A 97 12.33 -6.16 -15.80
N GLU A 98 12.92 -4.96 -15.64
CA GLU A 98 14.38 -4.78 -15.58
C GLU A 98 15.02 -5.60 -14.47
N ASP A 99 14.46 -5.55 -13.26
CA ASP A 99 14.99 -6.28 -12.11
C ASP A 99 14.84 -7.80 -12.30
N PHE A 100 13.75 -8.25 -12.92
CA PHE A 100 13.55 -9.66 -13.26
C PHE A 100 14.55 -10.16 -14.31
N VAL A 101 14.79 -9.40 -15.37
CA VAL A 101 15.78 -9.74 -16.40
C VAL A 101 17.18 -9.87 -15.79
N LYS A 102 17.59 -8.92 -14.94
CA LYS A 102 18.88 -8.98 -14.23
C LYS A 102 19.03 -10.24 -13.39
N ILE A 103 17.97 -10.66 -12.70
CA ILE A 103 17.97 -11.92 -11.92
C ILE A 103 18.12 -13.13 -12.85
N LEU A 104 17.42 -13.14 -13.99
CA LEU A 104 17.53 -14.23 -14.96
C LEU A 104 18.94 -14.32 -15.56
N GLU A 105 19.52 -13.20 -16.00
CA GLU A 105 20.89 -13.15 -16.55
C GLU A 105 21.91 -13.71 -15.54
N GLN A 106 21.85 -13.24 -14.29
CA GLN A 106 22.72 -13.73 -13.21
C GLN A 106 22.57 -15.23 -12.94
N ARG A 107 21.35 -15.77 -13.01
CA ARG A 107 21.08 -17.19 -12.77
C ARG A 107 21.46 -18.07 -13.94
N LEU A 108 21.32 -17.56 -15.17
CA LEU A 108 21.64 -18.26 -16.40
C LEU A 108 23.11 -18.11 -16.82
N LYS A 109 23.89 -17.26 -16.13
CA LYS A 109 25.27 -16.88 -16.49
C LYS A 109 25.36 -16.30 -17.91
N LEU A 110 24.30 -15.61 -18.33
CA LEU A 110 24.31 -14.78 -19.54
C LEU A 110 25.02 -13.46 -19.25
#